data_AF-A0A495D1P7-F1
#
_entry.id   AF-A0A495D1P7-F1
#
_cell.length_a   1.000
_cell.length_b   1.000
_cell.length_c   1.000
_cell.angle_alpha   90.00
_cell.angle_beta   90.00
_cell.angle_gamma   90.00
#
_symmetry.space_group_name_H-M   'P 1'
#
loop_
_entity.id
_entity.type
_entity.pdbx_description
1 polymer ?
#
loop_
_entity_poly.entity_id
_entity_poly.type
_entity_poly.pdbx_seq_one_letter_code
_entity_poly.pdbx_strand_id
1 'polypeptide(L)'
;METERPNPDDFQRDEQTGLFYATVRFSGSARIRIQADDAEDARQQAENITAAPDPSGWLGPDDVDEAEVDRITPAPTMYLITRNGKPMKATWLEPGDLPREPDERGF
;
A
#
# COMPACT_ATOMS: atom_id res chain seq x y z
N MET A 1 -31.70 -0.78 -10.27
CA MET A 1 -31.16 -0.23 -11.52
C MET A 1 -29.69 -0.61 -11.52
N GLU A 2 -29.28 -1.54 -12.38
CA GLU A 2 -27.86 -1.79 -12.60
C GLU A 2 -27.32 -0.53 -13.27
N THR A 3 -26.49 0.22 -12.56
CA THR A 3 -25.80 1.36 -13.14
C THR A 3 -24.73 0.81 -14.07
N GLU A 4 -24.89 1.06 -15.37
CA GLU A 4 -23.95 0.60 -16.39
C GLU A 4 -22.53 1.07 -16.03
N ARG A 5 -21.54 0.20 -16.24
CA ARG A 5 -20.14 0.58 -16.00
C ARG A 5 -19.76 1.70 -16.97
N PRO A 6 -19.04 2.75 -16.52
CA PRO A 6 -18.62 3.83 -17.39
C PRO A 6 -17.70 3.32 -18.50
N ASN A 7 -17.83 3.88 -19.70
CA ASN A 7 -16.92 3.58 -20.81
C ASN A 7 -15.57 4.30 -20.58
N PRO A 8 -14.44 3.59 -20.43
CA PRO A 8 -13.14 4.21 -20.13
C PRO A 8 -12.58 5.14 -21.19
N ASP A 9 -13.10 5.12 -22.42
CA ASP A 9 -12.65 5.99 -23.51
C ASP A 9 -13.25 7.40 -23.41
N ASP A 10 -14.30 7.58 -22.60
CA ASP A 10 -14.91 8.89 -22.34
C ASP A 10 -14.12 9.71 -21.31
N PHE A 11 -13.10 9.12 -20.68
CA PHE A 11 -12.37 9.69 -19.56
C PHE A 11 -10.94 10.06 -19.93
N GLN A 12 -10.51 11.24 -19.49
CA GLN A 12 -9.10 11.61 -19.57
C GLN A 12 -8.25 10.76 -18.64
N ARG A 13 -7.08 10.40 -19.15
CA ARG A 13 -6.10 9.54 -18.50
C ARG A 13 -4.88 10.36 -18.15
N ASP A 14 -4.56 10.39 -16.86
CA ASP A 14 -3.28 10.86 -16.34
C ASP A 14 -2.29 9.70 -16.38
N GLU A 15 -1.52 9.65 -17.46
CA GLU A 15 -0.47 8.65 -17.65
C GLU A 15 0.76 9.07 -16.84
N GLN A 16 0.95 8.38 -15.71
CA GLN A 16 2.09 8.57 -14.82
C GLN A 16 3.38 7.96 -15.37
N THR A 17 3.76 8.36 -16.58
CA THR A 17 4.96 7.87 -17.27
C THR A 17 6.22 8.19 -16.44
N GLY A 18 7.11 7.21 -16.31
CA GLY A 18 8.32 7.33 -15.48
C GLY A 18 8.11 7.11 -13.98
N LEU A 19 6.87 6.87 -13.52
CA LEU A 19 6.59 6.47 -12.14
C LEU A 19 6.41 4.95 -12.03
N PHE A 20 6.98 4.38 -10.98
CA PHE A 20 6.95 2.95 -10.69
C PHE A 20 6.68 2.71 -9.21
N TYR A 21 5.97 1.62 -8.91
CA TYR A 21 5.89 1.05 -7.58
C TYR A 21 6.91 -0.07 -7.44
N ALA A 22 7.67 -0.04 -6.35
CA ALA A 22 8.55 -1.12 -5.95
C ALA A 22 7.97 -1.80 -4.71
N THR A 23 7.78 -3.11 -4.78
CA THR A 23 7.53 -3.96 -3.62
C THR A 23 8.89 -4.41 -3.08
N VAL A 24 9.19 -4.02 -1.85
CA VAL A 24 10.41 -4.42 -1.15
C VAL A 24 10.02 -5.35 0.00
N ARG A 25 10.66 -6.52 0.05
CA ARG A 25 10.53 -7.44 1.17
C ARG A 25 11.72 -7.21 2.10
N PHE A 26 11.44 -7.01 3.38
CA PHE A 26 12.43 -6.93 4.43
C PHE A 26 12.37 -8.21 5.26
N SER A 27 13.51 -8.83 5.49
CA SER A 27 13.68 -9.90 6.47
C SER A 27 14.73 -9.48 7.48
N GLY A 28 14.47 -9.82 8.74
CA GLY A 28 15.28 -9.35 9.85
C GLY A 28 15.04 -10.15 11.11
N SER A 29 16.00 -10.07 12.02
CA SER A 29 15.98 -10.76 13.29
C SER A 29 15.99 -9.73 14.41
N ALA A 30 14.90 -9.66 15.18
CA ALA A 30 14.85 -8.78 16.34
C ALA A 30 15.50 -9.45 17.55
N ARG A 31 16.43 -8.77 18.21
CA ARG A 31 17.00 -9.23 19.49
C ARG A 31 16.30 -8.55 20.65
N ILE A 32 15.48 -9.30 21.37
CA ILE A 32 14.77 -8.79 22.54
C ILE A 32 15.36 -9.29 23.85
N ARG A 33 15.23 -8.47 24.89
CA ARG A 33 15.59 -8.85 26.25
C ARG A 33 14.34 -9.36 26.96
N ILE A 34 14.41 -10.60 27.44
CA ILE A 34 13.33 -11.25 28.20
C ILE A 34 13.82 -11.43 29.63
N GLN A 35 12.97 -11.10 30.59
CA GLN A 35 13.19 -11.40 32.00
C GLN A 35 12.38 -12.64 32.35
N ALA A 36 13.07 -13.72 32.71
CA ALA A 36 12.48 -15.02 32.99
C ALA A 36 13.20 -15.70 34.15
N ASP A 37 12.49 -16.57 34.84
CA ASP A 37 13.02 -17.31 36.00
C ASP A 37 13.93 -18.48 35.56
N ASP A 38 13.68 -19.05 34.38
CA ASP A 38 14.50 -20.09 33.75
C ASP A 38 14.39 -20.10 32.21
N ALA A 39 15.03 -21.07 31.57
CA ALA A 39 15.08 -21.19 30.11
C ALA A 39 13.74 -21.61 29.47
N GLU A 40 12.91 -22.36 30.20
CA GLU A 40 11.58 -22.78 29.72
C GLU A 40 10.61 -21.61 29.78
N ASP A 41 10.62 -20.85 30.88
CA ASP A 41 9.88 -19.59 31.02
C ASP A 41 10.31 -18.55 29.96
N ALA A 42 11.62 -18.41 29.72
CA ALA A 42 12.13 -17.52 28.67
C ALA A 42 11.61 -17.89 27.27
N ARG A 43 11.53 -19.18 26.97
CA ARG A 43 10.99 -19.67 25.69
C ARG A 43 9.50 -19.38 25.58
N GLN A 44 8.72 -19.67 26.62
CA GLN A 44 7.28 -19.43 26.62
C GLN A 44 6.96 -17.94 26.45
N GLN A 45 7.73 -17.06 27.11
CA GLN A 45 7.58 -15.62 26.95
C GLN A 45 7.95 -15.14 25.55
N ALA A 46 9.02 -15.68 24.95
CA ALA A 46 9.39 -15.38 23.57
C ALA A 46 8.29 -15.78 22.57
N GLU A 47 7.74 -16.99 22.71
CA GLU A 47 6.66 -17.49 21.85
C GLU A 47 5.40 -16.62 21.96
N ASN A 48 5.02 -16.20 23.18
CA ASN A 48 3.88 -15.31 23.41
C ASN A 48 4.03 -13.95 22.73
N ILE A 49 5.24 -13.39 22.75
CA ILE A 49 5.57 -12.14 22.06
C ILE A 49 5.41 -12.30 20.53
N THR A 50 5.89 -13.42 19.97
CA THR A 50 5.80 -13.67 18.52
C THR A 50 4.39 -13.99 18.03
N ALA A 51 3.49 -14.43 18.90
CA ALA A 51 2.11 -14.80 18.54
C ALA A 51 1.19 -13.58 18.29
N ALA A 52 1.57 -12.39 18.74
CA ALA A 52 0.84 -11.14 18.54
C ALA A 52 1.80 -10.04 18.06
N PRO A 53 2.35 -10.14 16.84
CA PRO A 53 3.32 -9.17 16.36
C PRO A 53 2.65 -7.80 16.25
N ASP A 54 3.21 -6.79 16.91
CA ASP A 54 2.94 -5.40 16.54
C ASP A 54 3.79 -5.12 15.28
N PRO A 55 3.18 -5.00 14.10
CA PRO A 55 3.92 -4.85 12.85
C PRO A 55 4.71 -3.53 12.77
N SER A 56 4.50 -2.59 13.68
CA SER A 56 5.09 -1.24 13.62
C SER A 56 6.25 -0.99 14.59
N GLY A 57 6.50 -1.89 15.56
CA GLY A 57 7.37 -1.60 16.71
C GLY A 57 8.66 -2.42 16.84
N TRP A 58 8.80 -3.54 16.13
CA TRP A 58 9.82 -4.56 16.47
C TRP A 58 11.00 -4.63 15.52
N LEU A 59 10.88 -4.06 14.32
CA LEU A 59 11.94 -4.05 13.32
C LEU A 59 12.30 -2.60 13.02
N GLY A 60 13.39 -2.14 13.63
CA GLY A 60 14.07 -0.94 13.20
C GLY A 60 14.90 -1.21 11.94
N PRO A 61 15.40 -0.16 11.28
CA PRO A 61 16.29 -0.30 10.11
C PRO A 61 17.59 -1.08 10.43
N ASP A 62 18.03 -1.08 11.69
CA ASP A 62 19.21 -1.83 12.14
C ASP A 62 18.91 -3.33 12.39
N ASP A 63 17.63 -3.72 12.44
CA ASP A 63 17.18 -5.11 12.63
C ASP A 63 16.94 -5.83 11.29
N VAL A 64 17.21 -5.17 10.16
CA VAL A 64 17.06 -5.73 8.81
C VAL A 64 18.33 -6.47 8.42
N ASP A 65 18.24 -7.80 8.32
CA ASP A 65 19.34 -8.65 7.87
C ASP A 65 19.47 -8.63 6.34
N GLU A 66 18.34 -8.55 5.64
CA GLU A 66 18.28 -8.59 4.19
C GLU A 66 17.08 -7.79 3.66
N ALA A 67 17.28 -7.07 2.55
CA ALA A 67 16.24 -6.37 1.82
C ALA A 67 16.30 -6.76 0.35
N GLU A 68 15.19 -7.26 -0.19
CA GLU A 68 15.08 -7.69 -1.58
C GLU A 68 13.96 -6.91 -2.29
N VAL A 69 14.24 -6.45 -3.50
CA VAL A 69 13.19 -5.91 -4.38
C VAL A 69 12.46 -7.10 -5.00
N ASP A 70 11.26 -7.39 -4.51
CA ASP A 70 10.43 -8.50 -4.97
C ASP A 70 9.82 -8.19 -6.35
N ARG A 71 9.38 -6.93 -6.56
CA ARG A 71 8.70 -6.54 -7.79
C ARG A 71 8.82 -5.06 -8.08
N ILE A 72 8.95 -4.71 -9.35
CA ILE A 72 8.76 -3.34 -9.85
C ILE A 72 7.61 -3.35 -10.87
N THR A 73 6.66 -2.44 -10.74
CA THR A 73 5.56 -2.26 -11.69
C THR A 73 5.40 -0.80 -12.08
N PRO A 74 5.06 -0.47 -13.33
CA PRO A 74 4.65 0.88 -13.68
C PRO A 74 3.50 1.36 -12.79
N ALA A 75 3.49 2.66 -12.48
CA ALA A 75 2.32 3.27 -11.86
C ALA A 75 1.10 3.10 -12.79
N PRO A 76 -0.08 2.76 -12.24
CA PRO A 76 -1.29 2.58 -13.03
C PRO A 76 -1.72 3.92 -13.61
N THR A 77 -2.36 3.88 -14.77
CA THR A 77 -3.08 5.02 -15.33
C THR A 77 -4.18 5.46 -14.37
N MET A 78 -4.29 6.77 -14.16
CA MET A 78 -5.33 7.36 -13.33
C MET A 78 -6.36 8.06 -14.21
N TYR A 79 -7.64 7.83 -13.99
CA TYR A 79 -8.72 8.56 -14.63
C TYR A 79 -9.05 9.83 -13.85
N LEU A 80 -9.23 10.95 -14.57
CA LEU A 80 -9.74 12.18 -14.00
C LEU A 80 -11.28 12.11 -13.95
N ILE A 81 -11.84 12.07 -12.74
CA ILE A 81 -13.27 11.87 -12.53
C ILE A 81 -13.88 12.91 -11.59
N THR A 82 -15.19 13.06 -11.68
CA THR A 82 -16.02 13.65 -10.63
C THR A 82 -16.89 12.56 -10.02
N ARG A 83 -16.72 12.33 -8.71
CA ARG A 83 -17.52 11.37 -7.94
C ARG A 83 -18.19 12.09 -6.78
N ASN A 84 -19.51 11.96 -6.66
CA ASN A 84 -20.30 12.67 -5.63
C ASN A 84 -20.05 14.21 -5.62
N GLY A 85 -19.90 14.81 -6.80
CA GLY A 85 -19.63 16.24 -6.97
C GLY A 85 -18.22 16.70 -6.58
N LYS A 86 -17.31 15.76 -6.27
CA LYS A 86 -15.92 16.07 -5.92
C LYS A 86 -14.96 15.60 -7.02
N PRO A 87 -14.02 16.45 -7.44
CA PRO A 87 -12.97 16.05 -8.37
C PRO A 87 -11.98 15.11 -7.67
N MET A 88 -11.58 14.04 -8.35
CA MET A 88 -10.55 13.13 -7.87
C MET A 88 -9.91 12.34 -9.02
N LYS A 89 -8.83 11.62 -8.69
CA LYS A 89 -8.16 10.67 -9.59
C LYS A 89 -8.43 9.25 -9.11
N ALA A 90 -8.73 8.33 -10.00
CA ALA A 90 -8.98 6.92 -9.65
C ALA A 90 -8.33 5.97 -10.65
N THR A 91 -7.82 4.83 -10.19
CA THR A 91 -7.31 3.75 -11.08
C THR A 91 -8.42 2.97 -11.76
N TRP A 92 -9.63 3.01 -11.21
CA TRP A 92 -10.79 2.26 -11.69
C TRP A 92 -12.03 3.15 -11.69
N LEU A 93 -12.84 3.00 -12.73
CA LEU A 93 -14.11 3.70 -12.88
C LEU A 93 -15.22 2.91 -12.17
N GLU A 94 -16.05 3.62 -11.42
CA GLU A 94 -17.24 3.10 -10.76
C GLU A 94 -18.50 3.67 -11.40
N PRO A 95 -19.62 2.94 -11.34
CA PRO A 95 -20.88 3.47 -11.84
C PRO A 95 -21.26 4.78 -11.13
N GLY A 96 -21.58 5.81 -11.91
CA GLY A 96 -21.85 7.16 -11.41
C GLY A 96 -20.65 8.12 -11.47
N ASP A 97 -19.48 7.63 -11.85
CA ASP A 97 -18.36 8.51 -12.20
C ASP A 97 -18.66 9.32 -13.46
N LEU A 98 -18.33 10.60 -13.43
CA LEU A 98 -18.46 11.50 -14.56
C LEU A 98 -17.06 11.93 -15.04
N PRO A 99 -16.83 12.01 -16.36
CA PRO A 99 -15.56 12.47 -16.89
C PRO A 99 -15.31 13.92 -16.49
N ARG A 100 -14.04 14.25 -16.24
CA ARG A 100 -13.60 15.61 -15.92
C ARG A 100 -12.59 16.08 -16.96
N GLU A 101 -12.77 17.31 -17.42
CA GLU A 101 -11.75 18.02 -18.17
C GLU A 101 -10.78 18.72 -17.20
N PRO A 102 -9.48 18.77 -17.51
CA PRO A 102 -8.48 19.46 -16.71
C PRO A 102 -8.79 20.95 -16.73
N ASP A 103 -8.75 21.57 -15.56
CA ASP A 103 -8.87 23.02 -15.42
C ASP A 103 -7.52 23.68 -15.13
N GLU A 104 -7.50 25.02 -15.08
CA GLU A 104 -6.30 25.84 -14.90
C GLU A 104 -5.52 25.54 -13.59
N ARG A 105 -6.09 24.77 -12.66
CA ARG A 105 -5.46 24.44 -11.39
C ARG A 105 -4.66 23.13 -11.46
N GLY A 106 -4.61 22.48 -12.61
CA GLY A 106 -3.92 21.20 -12.80
C GLY A 106 -4.55 20.04 -12.02
N PHE A 107 -5.74 20.28 -11.44
CA PHE A 107 -6.59 19.34 -10.71
C PHE A 107 -8.06 19.62 -11.01
#